data_AF-A0A3P7P1Z8-F1
#
_entry.id   AF-A0A3P7P1Z8-F1
#
_cell.length_a   1.000
_cell.length_b   1.000
_cell.length_c   1.000
_cell.angle_alpha   90.00
_cell.angle_beta   90.00
_cell.angle_gamma   90.00
#
_symmetry.space_group_name_H-M   'P 1'
#
loop_
_entity.id
_entity.type
_entity.pdbx_description
1 polymer ?
#
loop_
_entity_poly.entity_id
_entity_poly.type
_entity_poly.pdbx_seq_one_letter_code
_entity_poly.pdbx_strand_id
1 'polypeptide(L)'
;MSPLNTTWKAAPTGRFGKLSEARLQLGVYPNPHGNNLLPEVCHVVSHKDPLPEEFDARTQWPKYPTIGEIRDQGSCGSCWKMPHN
;
A
#
# COMPACT_ATOMS: atom_id res chain seq x y z
N MET A 1 -12.94 1.50 -25.01
CA MET A 1 -13.61 1.14 -23.74
C MET A 1 -13.20 -0.28 -23.39
N SER A 2 -12.83 -0.57 -22.14
CA SER A 2 -12.55 -1.95 -21.72
C SER A 2 -13.82 -2.79 -21.88
N PRO A 3 -13.72 -4.05 -22.37
CA PRO A 3 -14.89 -4.90 -22.61
C PRO A 3 -15.60 -5.34 -21.33
N LEU A 4 -14.96 -5.17 -20.18
CA LEU A 4 -15.53 -5.43 -18.86
C LEU A 4 -15.98 -4.09 -18.23
N ASN A 5 -17.23 -4.06 -17.75
CA ASN A 5 -17.83 -2.90 -17.08
C ASN A 5 -17.36 -2.80 -15.62
N THR A 6 -16.09 -2.42 -15.44
CA THR A 6 -15.44 -2.29 -14.13
C THR A 6 -15.23 -0.83 -13.75
N THR A 7 -15.03 -0.55 -12.46
CA THR A 7 -14.72 0.80 -11.95
C THR A 7 -13.30 1.27 -12.26
N TRP A 8 -12.43 0.38 -12.75
CA TRP A 8 -11.04 0.68 -13.12
C TRP A 8 -10.81 0.45 -14.62
N LYS A 9 -9.75 1.08 -15.16
CA LYS A 9 -9.33 0.97 -16.55
C LYS A 9 -7.93 0.38 -16.64
N ALA A 10 -7.76 -0.64 -17.49
CA ALA A 10 -6.45 -1.22 -17.79
C ALA A 10 -5.74 -0.45 -18.91
N ALA A 11 -4.42 -0.33 -18.81
CA ALA A 11 -3.55 0.15 -19.89
C ALA A 11 -2.21 -0.60 -19.85
N PRO A 12 -1.54 -0.81 -21.01
CA PRO A 12 -0.18 -1.35 -21.04
C PRO A 12 0.77 -0.48 -20.21
N THR A 13 1.63 -1.12 -19.43
CA THR A 13 2.70 -0.44 -18.67
C THR A 13 4.05 -0.71 -19.30
N GLY A 14 4.87 0.34 -19.46
CA GLY A 14 6.27 0.23 -19.89
C GLY A 14 7.24 -0.08 -18.75
N ARG A 15 6.73 -0.29 -17.52
CA ARG A 15 7.56 -0.47 -16.31
C ARG A 15 8.36 -1.77 -16.31
N PHE A 16 7.85 -2.84 -16.93
CA PHE A 16 8.46 -4.17 -16.89
C PHE A 16 8.63 -4.71 -18.31
N GLY A 17 9.85 -5.14 -18.64
CA GLY A 17 10.15 -5.84 -19.89
C GLY A 17 9.95 -7.35 -19.78
N LYS A 18 10.08 -7.93 -18.57
CA LYS A 18 9.90 -9.36 -18.31
C LYS A 18 9.06 -9.62 -17.07
N LEU A 19 8.35 -10.76 -17.05
CA LEU A 19 7.56 -11.17 -15.89
C LEU A 19 8.42 -11.36 -14.62
N SER A 20 9.69 -11.75 -14.76
CA SER A 20 10.62 -11.87 -13.64
C SER A 20 10.86 -10.55 -12.92
N GLU A 21 10.83 -9.42 -13.64
CA GLU A 21 10.99 -8.08 -13.05
C GLU A 21 9.75 -7.69 -12.24
N ALA A 22 8.55 -8.02 -12.75
CA ALA A 22 7.31 -7.83 -12.01
C ALA A 22 7.25 -8.71 -10.75
N ARG A 23 7.78 -9.95 -10.81
CA ARG A 23 7.83 -10.86 -9.65
C ARG A 23 8.68 -10.30 -8.50
N LEU A 24 9.74 -9.55 -8.81
CA LEU A 24 10.58 -8.89 -7.79
C LEU A 24 9.81 -7.82 -7.00
N GLN A 25 8.67 -7.33 -7.50
CA GLN A 25 7.85 -6.35 -6.81
C GLN A 25 6.98 -6.96 -5.69
N LEU A 26 6.94 -8.30 -5.57
CA LEU A 26 6.07 -9.05 -4.67
C LEU A 26 6.87 -9.74 -3.55
N GLY A 27 7.56 -8.95 -2.73
CA GLY A 27 8.52 -9.43 -1.73
C GLY A 27 7.95 -9.88 -0.37
N VAL A 28 6.64 -9.79 -0.16
CA VAL A 28 6.00 -10.19 1.11
C VAL A 28 5.77 -11.70 1.11
N TYR A 29 6.31 -12.39 2.11
CA TYR A 29 6.05 -13.81 2.33
C TYR A 29 4.80 -13.99 3.21
N PRO A 30 3.85 -14.87 2.81
CA PRO A 30 2.75 -15.26 3.69
C PRO A 30 3.29 -15.82 5.01
N ASN A 31 2.59 -15.54 6.11
CA ASN A 31 2.96 -16.07 7.42
C ASN A 31 3.05 -17.61 7.37
N PRO A 32 4.24 -18.20 7.57
CA PRO A 32 4.44 -19.65 7.42
C PRO A 32 3.79 -20.47 8.53
N HIS A 33 3.46 -19.86 9.66
CA HIS A 33 2.96 -20.56 10.84
C HIS A 33 1.47 -20.32 11.11
N GLY A 34 0.84 -19.40 10.37
CA GLY A 34 -0.60 -19.10 10.48
C GLY A 34 -1.05 -18.52 11.82
N ASN A 35 -0.15 -18.41 12.81
CA ASN A 35 -0.41 -17.79 14.09
C ASN A 35 -0.08 -16.29 14.04
N ASN A 36 -0.95 -15.46 14.61
CA ASN A 36 -0.68 -14.04 14.75
C ASN A 36 0.45 -13.85 15.76
N LEU A 37 1.64 -13.52 15.26
CA LEU A 37 2.83 -13.29 16.10
C LEU A 37 2.79 -11.93 16.81
N LEU A 38 1.92 -11.03 16.36
CA LEU A 38 1.77 -9.67 16.90
C LEU A 38 0.54 -9.59 17.81
N PRO A 39 0.60 -8.78 18.89
CA PRO A 39 -0.54 -8.56 19.77
C PRO A 39 -1.64 -7.82 19.01
N GLU A 40 -2.88 -8.20 19.29
CA GLU A 40 -4.05 -7.43 18.88
C GLU A 40 -4.15 -6.16 19.74
N VAL A 41 -4.37 -5.01 19.11
CA VAL A 41 -4.49 -3.72 19.79
C VAL A 41 -5.90 -3.17 19.57
N CYS A 42 -6.63 -2.96 20.66
CA CYS A 42 -7.96 -2.35 20.64
C CYS A 42 -7.88 -0.92 21.17
N HIS A 43 -8.42 0.04 20.42
CA HIS A 43 -8.55 1.43 20.86
C HIS A 43 -10.00 1.74 21.24
N VAL A 44 -10.21 2.31 22.43
CA VAL A 44 -11.52 2.86 22.81
C VAL A 44 -11.70 4.18 22.07
N VAL A 45 -12.51 4.17 21.03
CA VAL A 45 -12.85 5.36 20.25
C VAL A 45 -14.16 5.98 20.76
N SER A 46 -14.12 7.30 20.96
CA SER A 46 -15.32 8.08 21.32
C SER A 46 -16.22 8.21 20.10
N HIS A 47 -17.49 7.77 20.21
CA HIS A 47 -18.49 7.97 19.16
C HIS A 47 -18.96 9.43 18.99
N LYS A 48 -18.36 10.38 19.72
CA LYS A 48 -18.77 11.79 19.68
C LYS A 48 -18.43 12.47 18.35
N ASP A 49 -17.39 12.00 17.67
CA ASP A 49 -16.96 12.56 16.38
C ASP A 49 -17.23 11.52 15.28
N PRO A 50 -18.16 11.80 14.34
CA PRO A 50 -18.40 10.90 13.21
C PRO A 50 -17.17 10.83 12.30
N LEU A 51 -16.89 9.65 11.75
CA LEU A 51 -15.87 9.51 10.72
C LEU A 51 -16.28 10.31 9.47
N PRO A 52 -15.33 10.97 8.78
CA PRO A 52 -15.64 11.69 7.56
C PRO A 52 -15.98 10.73 6.42
N GLU A 53 -16.76 11.20 5.44
CA GLU A 53 -17.08 10.43 4.23
C GLU A 53 -15.84 10.17 3.36
N GLU A 54 -14.90 11.13 3.34
CA GLU A 54 -13.62 11.03 2.65
C GLU A 54 -12.47 11.50 3.54
N PHE A 55 -11.30 10.87 3.40
CA PHE A 55 -10.11 11.22 4.18
C PHE A 55 -8.84 11.07 3.35
N ASP A 56 -7.95 12.07 3.39
CA ASP A 56 -6.62 12.03 2.81
C ASP A 56 -5.58 12.50 3.83
N ALA A 57 -4.64 11.62 4.20
CA ALA A 57 -3.60 11.93 5.17
C ALA A 57 -2.71 13.12 4.74
N ARG A 58 -2.55 13.33 3.43
CA ARG A 58 -1.73 14.42 2.87
C ARG A 58 -2.38 15.79 3.11
N THR A 59 -3.72 15.85 3.11
CA THR A 59 -4.47 17.08 3.38
C THR A 59 -4.61 17.35 4.87
N GLN A 60 -4.77 16.29 5.69
CA GLN A 60 -4.89 16.40 7.14
C GLN A 60 -3.56 16.83 7.81
N TRP A 61 -2.42 16.38 7.30
CA TRP A 61 -1.11 16.66 7.88
C TRP A 61 -0.09 17.21 6.85
N PRO A 62 -0.35 18.39 6.28
CA PRO A 62 0.44 18.94 5.17
C PRO A 62 1.88 19.30 5.57
N LYS A 63 2.17 19.42 6.87
CA LYS A 63 3.51 19.72 7.39
C LYS A 63 4.51 18.56 7.16
N TYR A 64 4.04 17.33 6.93
CA TYR A 64 4.90 16.16 6.80
C TYR A 64 4.94 15.66 5.35
N PRO A 65 5.92 16.10 4.53
CA PRO A 65 5.99 15.74 3.12
C PRO A 65 6.20 14.24 2.90
N THR A 66 6.75 13.53 3.88
CA THR A 66 6.94 12.08 3.88
C THR A 66 5.63 11.29 3.69
N ILE A 67 4.47 11.89 4.01
CA ILE A 67 3.16 11.25 3.81
C ILE A 67 2.81 11.17 2.31
N GLY A 68 3.27 12.13 1.51
CA GLY A 68 3.04 12.16 0.07
C GLY A 68 4.15 11.52 -0.76
N GLU A 69 5.20 11.00 -0.11
CA GLU A 69 6.38 10.47 -0.79
C GLU A 69 6.12 9.08 -1.38
N ILE A 70 6.39 8.92 -2.68
CA ILE A 70 6.34 7.63 -3.37
C ILE A 70 7.77 7.09 -3.49
N ARG A 71 8.04 5.94 -2.87
CA ARG A 71 9.37 5.32 -2.84
C ARG A 71 9.52 4.22 -3.88
N ASP A 72 10.76 4.00 -4.32
CA ASP A 72 11.12 2.94 -5.25
C ASP A 72 11.84 1.79 -4.52
N GLN A 73 11.30 0.57 -4.64
CA GLN A 73 11.93 -0.65 -4.12
C GLN A 73 13.01 -1.22 -5.06
N GLY A 74 13.12 -0.66 -6.28
CA GLY A 74 14.05 -1.10 -7.30
C GLY A 74 13.81 -2.53 -7.77
N SER A 75 14.90 -3.20 -8.17
CA SER A 75 14.90 -4.62 -8.55
C SER A 75 15.06 -5.56 -7.34
N CYS A 76 14.51 -5.17 -6.19
CA CYS A 76 14.57 -5.93 -4.95
C CYS A 76 13.16 -6.20 -4.40
N GLY A 77 12.95 -7.39 -3.84
CA GLY A 77 11.74 -7.74 -3.09
C GLY A 77 11.72 -7.13 -1.68
N SER A 78 12.08 -5.87 -1.54
CA SER A 78 12.25 -5.16 -0.26
C SER A 78 10.97 -4.48 0.25
N CYS A 79 9.84 -4.60 -0.45
CA CYS A 79 8.59 -3.94 -0.08
C CYS A 79 8.08 -4.28 1.33
N TRP A 80 8.50 -5.41 1.91
CA TRP A 80 8.20 -5.79 3.31
C TRP A 80 8.94 -4.95 4.36
N LYS A 81 10.06 -4.31 3.98
CA LYS A 81 10.97 -3.60 4.90
C LYS A 81 10.87 -2.07 4.80
N MET A 82 10.35 -1.55 3.70
CA MET A 82 10.16 -0.10 3.53
C MET A 82 9.23 0.41 4.65
N PRO A 83 9.73 1.28 5.55
CA PRO A 83 10.26 2.60 5.17
C PRO A 83 11.61 2.94 5.83
N HIS A 84 12.64 3.27 5.03
CA HIS A 84 13.84 3.94 5.51
C HIS A 84 14.05 5.27 4.76
N ASN A 85 14.49 6.27 5.52
CA ASN A 85 14.67 7.68 5.18
C ASN A 85 15.74 7.90 4.11
#